data_AF-A0A397TH13-F1
#
_entry.id   AF-A0A397TH13-F1
#
_cell.length_a   1.000
_cell.length_b   1.000
_cell.length_c   1.000
_cell.angle_alpha   90.00
_cell.angle_beta   90.00
_cell.angle_gamma   90.00
#
_symmetry.space_group_name_H-M   'P 1'
#
loop_
_entity.id
_entity.type
_entity.pdbx_description
1 polymer ?
#
loop_
_entity_poly.entity_id
_entity_poly.type
_entity_poly.pdbx_seq_one_letter_code
_entity_poly.pdbx_strand_id
1 'polypeptide(L)'
;MYIGEEQMQMQMQIHLDLYEATTTCEVFSDTFLWFEKYLEITASTDGHGFQKQIINDEITRPDIGSFDPKRAQAELLTQLNIFKITTKNKPKDFLEKLETVFYKWLDGSGINVTNCSDELAHDLIATCKILKDERNISLLIEHTKKTREYVEKMNEEEFSQNLNNILSAYKGPLENEDKKEESLRNKHYTDDVIERGFNFLKGDEEKGKAIFDDIVKNHYNKQTTNMYLSFLLFN
;
A
#
# COMPACT_ATOMS: atom_id res chain seq x y z
N MET A 1 30.19 -25.62 28.07
CA MET A 1 28.97 -25.00 28.62
C MET A 1 28.65 -23.81 27.71
N TYR A 2 28.04 -24.08 26.56
CA TYR A 2 27.73 -23.11 25.49
C TYR A 2 26.49 -23.60 24.72
N ILE A 3 25.43 -23.93 25.47
CA ILE A 3 24.15 -24.39 24.89
C ILE A 3 23.03 -23.39 25.24
N GLY A 4 23.32 -22.38 26.06
CA GLY A 4 22.32 -21.44 26.59
C GLY A 4 22.05 -20.20 25.74
N GLU A 5 22.96 -19.79 24.85
CA GLU A 5 22.78 -18.54 24.08
C GLU A 5 22.10 -18.78 22.73
N GLU A 6 22.42 -19.87 22.02
CA GLU A 6 21.76 -20.20 20.73
C GLU A 6 20.29 -20.63 20.92
N GLN A 7 19.96 -21.34 22.02
CA GLN A 7 18.57 -21.70 22.32
C GLN A 7 17.74 -20.49 22.78
N MET A 8 18.38 -19.48 23.37
CA MET A 8 17.70 -18.24 23.80
C MET A 8 17.55 -17.24 22.64
N GLN A 9 18.45 -17.25 21.65
CA GLN A 9 18.25 -16.50 20.39
C GLN A 9 17.19 -17.12 19.48
N MET A 10 16.93 -18.43 19.58
CA MET A 10 15.86 -19.10 18.84
C MET A 10 14.45 -18.84 19.41
N GLN A 11 14.33 -18.34 20.64
CA GLN A 11 13.05 -18.21 21.36
C GLN A 11 12.39 -16.82 21.31
N MET A 12 12.96 -15.86 20.58
CA MET A 12 12.30 -14.58 20.31
C MET A 12 11.83 -14.49 18.86
N GLN A 13 11.35 -15.60 18.31
CA GLN A 13 10.45 -15.54 17.16
C GLN A 13 9.18 -14.88 17.69
N ILE A 14 9.03 -13.57 17.48
CA ILE A 14 7.80 -12.85 17.76
C ILE A 14 6.71 -13.59 16.99
N HIS A 15 5.91 -14.38 17.70
CA HIS A 15 4.81 -15.12 17.10
C HIS A 15 3.77 -14.09 16.67
N LEU A 16 3.81 -13.73 15.39
CA LEU A 16 2.78 -12.92 14.78
C LEU A 16 1.50 -13.74 14.73
N ASP A 17 0.42 -13.19 15.30
CA ASP A 17 -0.89 -13.83 15.26
C ASP A 17 -1.36 -13.98 13.81
N LEU A 18 -1.92 -15.14 13.49
CA LEU A 18 -2.36 -15.45 12.13
C LEU A 18 -3.42 -14.47 11.64
N TYR A 19 -4.30 -14.00 12.54
CA TYR A 19 -5.28 -12.96 12.24
C TYR A 19 -4.58 -11.67 11.78
N GLU A 20 -3.64 -11.15 12.57
CA GLU A 20 -2.92 -9.92 12.22
C GLU A 20 -2.13 -10.04 10.91
N ALA A 21 -1.48 -11.18 10.67
CA ALA A 21 -0.79 -11.46 9.43
C ALA A 21 -1.75 -11.47 8.23
N THR A 22 -2.89 -12.15 8.38
CA THR A 22 -3.93 -12.26 7.34
C THR A 22 -4.50 -10.88 7.00
N THR A 23 -4.91 -10.11 8.01
CA THR A 23 -5.43 -8.75 7.82
C THR A 23 -4.40 -7.84 7.15
N THR A 24 -3.12 -7.96 7.51
CA THR A 24 -2.07 -7.15 6.86
C THR A 24 -1.89 -7.54 5.39
N CYS A 25 -1.95 -8.83 5.06
CA CYS A 25 -1.83 -9.31 3.67
C CYS A 25 -3.05 -8.90 2.82
N GLU A 26 -4.26 -8.92 3.39
CA GLU A 26 -5.47 -8.46 2.70
C GLU A 26 -5.42 -6.96 2.42
N VAL A 27 -5.08 -6.14 3.43
CA VAL A 27 -4.89 -4.69 3.24
C VAL A 27 -3.81 -4.39 2.21
N PHE A 28 -2.76 -5.20 2.15
CA PHE A 28 -1.72 -5.03 1.15
C PHE A 28 -2.19 -5.44 -0.26
N SER A 29 -3.02 -6.48 -0.36
CA SER A 29 -3.69 -6.84 -1.62
C SER A 29 -4.64 -5.74 -2.10
N ASP A 30 -5.41 -5.14 -1.19
CA ASP A 30 -6.27 -3.98 -1.48
C ASP A 30 -5.44 -2.78 -1.94
N THR A 31 -4.25 -2.58 -1.37
CA THR A 31 -3.34 -1.53 -1.81
C THR A 31 -2.96 -1.72 -3.29
N PHE A 32 -2.62 -2.96 -3.71
CA PHE A 32 -2.37 -3.25 -5.13
C PHE A 32 -3.61 -3.04 -6.00
N LEU A 33 -4.79 -3.42 -5.53
CA LEU A 33 -6.04 -3.19 -6.25
C LEU A 33 -6.29 -1.70 -6.51
N TRP A 34 -6.00 -0.85 -5.53
CA TRP A 34 -6.12 0.61 -5.70
C TRP A 34 -5.00 1.22 -6.56
N PHE A 35 -3.79 0.66 -6.53
CA PHE A 35 -2.75 1.03 -7.51
C PHE A 35 -3.21 0.70 -8.94
N GLU A 36 -3.66 -0.53 -9.18
CA GLU A 36 -4.15 -0.95 -10.50
C GLU A 36 -5.36 -0.11 -10.94
N LYS A 37 -6.27 0.24 -10.02
CA LYS A 37 -7.39 1.14 -10.31
C LYS A 37 -6.94 2.55 -10.70
N TYR A 38 -5.98 3.11 -9.97
CA TYR A 38 -5.41 4.42 -10.30
C TYR A 38 -4.72 4.39 -11.67
N LEU A 39 -3.98 3.32 -11.96
CA LEU A 39 -3.34 3.08 -13.25
C LEU A 39 -4.36 2.91 -14.38
N GLU A 40 -5.45 2.17 -14.20
CA GLU A 40 -6.53 2.07 -15.19
C GLU A 40 -7.10 3.44 -15.56
N ILE A 41 -7.39 4.26 -14.55
CA ILE A 41 -7.98 5.58 -14.75
C ILE A 41 -6.99 6.52 -15.44
N THR A 42 -5.70 6.49 -15.07
CA THR A 42 -4.67 7.34 -15.68
C THR A 42 -4.18 6.85 -17.04
N ALA A 43 -4.09 5.54 -17.25
CA ALA A 43 -3.65 4.93 -18.52
C ALA A 43 -4.65 5.12 -19.66
N SER A 44 -5.93 5.35 -19.33
CA SER A 44 -6.95 5.75 -20.33
C SER A 44 -6.58 7.05 -21.07
N THR A 45 -5.67 7.85 -20.50
CA THR A 45 -5.13 9.09 -21.08
C THR A 45 -3.82 8.90 -21.85
N ASP A 46 -2.95 7.97 -21.43
CA ASP A 46 -1.55 7.90 -21.89
C ASP A 46 -1.17 6.61 -22.65
N GLY A 47 -2.07 5.62 -22.73
CA GLY A 47 -1.90 4.44 -23.61
C GLY A 47 -0.72 3.53 -23.27
N HIS A 48 -0.34 3.42 -21.99
CA HIS A 48 0.83 2.66 -21.57
C HIS A 48 0.51 1.27 -21.00
N GLY A 49 1.37 0.31 -21.34
CA GLY A 49 1.20 -1.15 -21.16
C GLY A 49 1.38 -1.67 -19.74
N PHE A 50 0.72 -1.03 -18.76
CA PHE A 50 0.56 -1.67 -17.45
C PHE A 50 -0.30 -2.94 -17.60
N GLN A 51 -0.02 -3.95 -16.81
CA GLN A 51 -0.68 -5.25 -16.85
C GLN A 51 -1.33 -5.54 -15.50
N LYS A 52 -2.66 -5.46 -15.46
CA LYS A 52 -3.45 -5.83 -14.28
C LYS A 52 -3.09 -7.25 -13.80
N GLN A 53 -2.65 -7.39 -12.55
CA GLN A 53 -2.32 -8.69 -11.95
C GLN A 53 -3.52 -9.27 -11.19
N ILE A 54 -4.39 -8.42 -10.66
CA ILE A 54 -5.58 -8.84 -9.90
C ILE A 54 -6.77 -8.94 -10.86
N ILE A 55 -7.22 -10.17 -11.16
CA ILE A 55 -8.25 -10.41 -12.18
C ILE A 55 -9.68 -10.24 -11.63
N ASN A 56 -9.89 -10.51 -10.34
CA ASN A 56 -11.19 -10.35 -9.70
C ASN A 56 -11.27 -8.94 -9.10
N ASP A 57 -11.90 -8.02 -9.82
CA ASP A 57 -12.21 -6.67 -9.34
C ASP A 57 -13.21 -6.73 -8.18
N GLU A 58 -12.78 -6.37 -6.98
CA GLU A 58 -13.69 -6.26 -5.83
C GLU A 58 -13.76 -4.85 -5.24
N ILE A 59 -13.45 -3.80 -6.03
CA ILE A 59 -13.91 -2.45 -5.64
C ILE A 59 -15.41 -2.36 -5.95
N THR A 60 -16.22 -2.77 -4.98
CA THR A 60 -17.70 -2.81 -5.04
C THR A 60 -18.37 -1.44 -4.91
N ARG A 61 -17.60 -0.35 -4.97
CA ARG A 61 -18.11 1.01 -4.83
C ARG A 61 -18.97 1.40 -6.04
N PRO A 62 -20.21 1.86 -5.83
CA PRO A 62 -21.12 2.20 -6.94
C PRO A 62 -20.66 3.41 -7.74
N ASP A 63 -19.84 4.29 -7.14
CA ASP A 63 -19.34 5.51 -7.76
C ASP A 63 -17.97 5.36 -8.45
N ILE A 64 -17.36 4.17 -8.40
CA ILE A 64 -16.00 3.93 -8.89
C ILE A 64 -15.80 4.30 -10.37
N GLY A 65 -16.82 4.12 -11.20
CA GLY A 65 -16.79 4.45 -12.63
C GLY A 65 -16.76 5.95 -12.94
N SER A 66 -17.00 6.81 -11.94
CA SER A 66 -16.99 8.27 -12.08
C SER A 66 -15.73 8.93 -11.51
N PHE A 67 -14.75 8.14 -11.08
CA PHE A 67 -13.54 8.67 -10.48
C PHE A 67 -12.66 9.35 -11.53
N ASP A 68 -12.19 10.54 -11.19
CA ASP A 68 -11.06 11.17 -11.87
C ASP A 68 -9.73 10.67 -11.27
N PRO A 69 -8.59 10.92 -11.94
CA PRO A 69 -7.27 10.52 -11.43
C PRO A 69 -6.96 11.00 -10.01
N LYS A 70 -7.36 12.22 -9.65
CA LYS A 70 -7.07 12.78 -8.32
C LYS A 70 -7.85 12.07 -7.23
N ARG A 71 -9.12 11.76 -7.49
CA ARG A 71 -9.97 11.00 -6.58
C ARG A 71 -9.47 9.58 -6.41
N ALA A 72 -9.08 8.91 -7.49
CA ALA A 72 -8.48 7.59 -7.42
C ALA A 72 -7.17 7.58 -6.61
N GLN A 73 -6.31 8.59 -6.82
CA GLN A 73 -5.09 8.75 -6.02
C GLN A 73 -5.38 9.00 -4.54
N ALA A 74 -6.37 9.83 -4.20
CA ALA A 74 -6.73 10.10 -2.81
C ALA A 74 -7.19 8.82 -2.07
N GLU A 75 -7.86 7.90 -2.78
CA GLU A 75 -8.29 6.62 -2.24
C GLU A 75 -7.10 5.66 -2.09
N LEU A 76 -6.19 5.61 -3.07
CA LEU A 76 -4.90 4.90 -2.94
C LEU A 76 -4.11 5.40 -1.72
N LEU A 77 -3.97 6.71 -1.54
CA LEU A 77 -3.27 7.30 -0.38
C LEU A 77 -3.97 6.96 0.95
N THR A 78 -5.30 6.81 0.92
CA THR A 78 -6.07 6.35 2.08
C THR A 78 -5.74 4.90 2.40
N GLN A 79 -5.66 4.03 1.40
CA GLN A 79 -5.24 2.64 1.58
C GLN A 79 -3.79 2.51 2.04
N LEU A 80 -2.88 3.31 1.50
CA LEU A 80 -1.49 3.35 1.96
C LEU A 80 -1.39 3.77 3.44
N ASN A 81 -2.27 4.66 3.91
CA ASN A 81 -2.37 4.98 5.33
C ASN A 81 -2.90 3.81 6.17
N ILE A 82 -3.90 3.07 5.69
CA ILE A 82 -4.39 1.86 6.37
C ILE A 82 -3.28 0.80 6.41
N PHE A 83 -2.58 0.58 5.30
CA PHE A 83 -1.45 -0.34 5.22
C PHE A 83 -0.30 0.04 6.15
N LYS A 84 0.01 1.35 6.26
CA LYS A 84 0.98 1.85 7.24
C LYS A 84 0.57 1.54 8.69
N ILE A 85 -0.73 1.58 9.00
CA ILE A 85 -1.24 1.27 10.34
C ILE A 85 -1.16 -0.24 10.60
N THR A 86 -1.58 -1.08 9.66
CA THR A 86 -1.59 -2.55 9.85
C THR A 86 -0.20 -3.15 9.91
N THR A 87 0.78 -2.56 9.21
CA THR A 87 2.19 -2.96 9.28
C THR A 87 2.93 -2.47 10.52
N LYS A 88 2.29 -1.65 11.38
CA LYS A 88 2.95 -1.10 12.57
C LYS A 88 3.31 -2.22 13.55
N ASN A 89 4.54 -2.17 14.07
CA ASN A 89 5.11 -3.14 15.01
C ASN A 89 5.15 -4.59 14.49
N LYS A 90 5.02 -4.81 13.18
CA LYS A 90 5.17 -6.15 12.60
C LYS A 90 6.63 -6.59 12.59
N PRO A 91 6.92 -7.89 12.71
CA PRO A 91 8.28 -8.40 12.63
C PRO A 91 8.98 -8.03 11.32
N LYS A 92 10.30 -7.78 11.38
CA LYS A 92 11.09 -7.34 10.23
C LYS A 92 11.07 -8.36 9.08
N ASP A 93 11.19 -9.64 9.41
CA ASP A 93 11.14 -10.75 8.44
C ASP A 93 9.77 -10.85 7.74
N PHE A 94 8.68 -10.52 8.45
CA PHE A 94 7.36 -10.42 7.84
C PHE A 94 7.30 -9.26 6.82
N LEU A 95 7.83 -8.10 7.18
CA LEU A 95 7.87 -6.94 6.28
C LEU A 95 8.77 -7.16 5.06
N GLU A 96 9.93 -7.79 5.23
CA GLU A 96 10.83 -8.18 4.13
C GLU A 96 10.12 -9.11 3.12
N LYS A 97 9.29 -10.04 3.59
CA LYS A 97 8.49 -10.90 2.70
C LYS A 97 7.42 -10.13 1.93
N LEU A 98 6.79 -9.14 2.56
CA LEU A 98 5.86 -8.24 1.85
C LEU A 98 6.61 -7.32 0.86
N GLU A 99 7.88 -6.98 1.12
CA GLU A 99 8.73 -6.27 0.17
C GLU A 99 9.05 -7.11 -1.07
N THR A 100 9.34 -8.41 -0.90
CA THR A 100 9.43 -9.35 -2.03
C THR A 100 8.14 -9.37 -2.86
N VAL A 101 6.97 -9.41 -2.20
CA VAL A 101 5.67 -9.36 -2.87
C VAL A 101 5.48 -8.05 -3.64
N PHE A 102 5.86 -6.90 -3.06
CA PHE A 102 5.85 -5.60 -3.73
C PHE A 102 6.64 -5.62 -5.05
N TYR A 103 7.87 -6.14 -5.02
CA TYR A 103 8.71 -6.18 -6.21
C TYR A 103 8.17 -7.12 -7.28
N LYS A 104 7.64 -8.29 -6.90
CA LYS A 104 6.96 -9.19 -7.85
C LYS A 104 5.75 -8.54 -8.49
N TRP A 105 4.96 -7.80 -7.70
CA TRP A 105 3.84 -7.03 -8.26
C TRP A 105 4.33 -5.94 -9.22
N LEU A 106 5.38 -5.21 -8.87
CA LEU A 106 5.91 -4.13 -9.70
C LEU A 106 6.41 -4.62 -11.08
N ASP A 107 7.19 -5.70 -11.12
CA ASP A 107 7.62 -6.34 -12.37
C ASP A 107 6.43 -6.87 -13.17
N GLY A 108 5.53 -7.62 -12.51
CA GLY A 108 4.35 -8.18 -13.15
C GLY A 108 3.43 -7.12 -13.73
N SER A 109 3.34 -5.95 -13.09
CA SER A 109 2.50 -4.84 -13.52
C SER A 109 3.03 -4.11 -14.75
N GLY A 110 4.28 -4.35 -15.17
CA GLY A 110 4.89 -3.68 -16.33
C GLY A 110 5.18 -2.18 -16.12
N ILE A 111 5.06 -1.69 -14.89
CA ILE A 111 5.45 -0.32 -14.51
C ILE A 111 6.98 -0.22 -14.60
N ASN A 112 7.49 0.87 -15.15
CA ASN A 112 8.90 1.14 -15.29
C ASN A 112 9.16 2.65 -15.40
N VAL A 113 10.43 3.04 -15.49
CA VAL A 113 10.85 4.45 -15.53
C VAL A 113 10.20 5.27 -16.65
N THR A 114 9.78 4.64 -17.75
CA THR A 114 9.22 5.34 -18.93
C THR A 114 7.72 5.61 -18.84
N ASN A 115 6.98 4.82 -18.06
CA ASN A 115 5.53 4.94 -17.88
C ASN A 115 5.13 5.25 -16.43
N CYS A 116 6.09 5.60 -15.57
CA CYS A 116 5.86 6.00 -14.20
C CYS A 116 5.77 7.53 -14.09
N SER A 117 4.58 8.04 -13.81
CA SER A 117 4.38 9.46 -13.48
C SER A 117 5.10 9.82 -12.19
N ASP A 118 5.34 11.12 -11.96
CA ASP A 118 6.01 11.56 -10.74
C ASP A 118 5.15 11.29 -9.50
N GLU A 119 3.82 11.40 -9.64
CA GLU A 119 2.84 11.01 -8.64
C GLU A 119 2.90 9.51 -8.32
N LEU A 120 2.91 8.64 -9.34
CA LEU A 120 3.02 7.20 -9.14
C LEU A 120 4.35 6.84 -8.47
N ALA A 121 5.44 7.50 -8.85
CA ALA A 121 6.74 7.30 -8.22
C ALA A 121 6.69 7.66 -6.72
N HIS A 122 6.02 8.76 -6.33
CA HIS A 122 5.80 9.10 -4.92
C HIS A 122 5.04 8.02 -4.17
N ASP A 123 3.96 7.49 -4.77
CA ASP A 123 3.14 6.45 -4.16
C ASP A 123 3.91 5.13 -3.99
N LEU A 124 4.67 4.70 -5.01
CA LEU A 124 5.54 3.52 -4.94
C LEU A 124 6.65 3.66 -3.88
N ILE A 125 7.28 4.85 -3.82
CA ILE A 125 8.29 5.16 -2.79
C ILE A 125 7.68 5.12 -1.40
N ALA A 126 6.46 5.65 -1.22
CA ALA A 126 5.75 5.59 0.04
C ALA A 126 5.48 4.14 0.48
N THR A 127 5.07 3.26 -0.44
CA THR A 127 4.88 1.83 -0.16
C THR A 127 6.18 1.17 0.33
N CYS A 128 7.30 1.36 -0.38
CA CYS A 128 8.60 0.81 0.02
C CYS A 128 9.04 1.34 1.39
N LYS A 129 8.80 2.63 1.69
CA LYS A 129 9.07 3.21 3.01
C LYS A 129 8.24 2.54 4.11
N ILE A 130 6.96 2.26 3.88
CA ILE A 130 6.11 1.53 4.83
C ILE A 130 6.69 0.14 5.12
N LEU A 131 7.11 -0.58 4.07
CA LEU A 131 7.71 -1.91 4.16
C LEU A 131 9.07 -1.90 4.88
N LYS A 132 9.81 -0.81 4.78
CA LYS A 132 11.07 -0.58 5.54
C LYS A 132 10.85 -0.04 6.95
N ASP A 133 9.62 -0.05 7.45
CA ASP A 133 9.22 0.48 8.77
C ASP A 133 9.49 2.01 8.93
N GLU A 134 9.66 2.74 7.83
CA GLU A 134 9.76 4.20 7.86
C GLU A 134 8.38 4.83 8.04
N ARG A 135 8.17 5.53 9.15
CA ARG A 135 6.84 6.08 9.50
C ARG A 135 6.67 7.56 9.17
N ASN A 136 7.76 8.29 8.94
CA ASN A 136 7.72 9.71 8.56
C ASN A 136 7.69 9.86 7.02
N ILE A 137 6.50 9.68 6.45
CA ILE A 137 6.26 9.75 5.01
C ILE A 137 5.48 11.03 4.72
N SER A 138 6.16 12.06 4.21
CA SER A 138 5.61 13.41 4.01
C SER A 138 4.33 13.43 3.19
N LEU A 139 4.27 12.64 2.12
CA LEU A 139 3.08 12.49 1.26
C LEU A 139 1.83 12.11 2.07
N LEU A 140 1.96 11.08 2.91
CA LEU A 140 0.86 10.58 3.73
C LEU A 140 0.48 11.57 4.84
N ILE A 141 1.47 12.26 5.42
CA ILE A 141 1.23 13.31 6.43
C ILE A 141 0.43 14.47 5.82
N GLU A 142 0.81 14.92 4.62
CA GLU A 142 0.10 15.96 3.90
C GLU A 142 -1.32 15.53 3.54
N HIS A 143 -1.49 14.30 3.06
CA HIS A 143 -2.81 13.73 2.77
C HIS A 143 -3.70 13.73 4.01
N THR A 144 -3.22 13.19 5.14
CA THR A 144 -3.97 13.21 6.41
C THR A 144 -4.32 14.63 6.86
N LYS A 145 -3.42 15.60 6.67
CA LYS A 145 -3.69 17.00 6.99
C LYS A 145 -4.82 17.55 6.12
N LYS A 146 -4.78 17.34 4.81
CA LYS A 146 -5.84 17.77 3.87
C LYS A 146 -7.19 17.14 4.23
N THR A 147 -7.21 15.84 4.55
CA THR A 147 -8.44 15.17 4.99
C THR A 147 -8.98 15.78 6.27
N ARG A 148 -8.13 16.08 7.26
CA ARG A 148 -8.56 16.75 8.50
C ARG A 148 -9.13 18.13 8.22
N GLU A 149 -8.44 18.95 7.43
CA GLU A 149 -8.91 20.29 7.05
C GLU A 149 -10.25 20.24 6.31
N TYR A 150 -10.50 19.19 5.51
CA TYR A 150 -11.78 19.00 4.85
C TYR A 150 -12.89 18.67 5.86
N VAL A 151 -12.65 17.75 6.79
CA VAL A 151 -13.60 17.38 7.85
C VAL A 151 -13.91 18.57 8.77
N GLU A 152 -12.93 19.37 9.13
CA GLU A 152 -13.10 20.56 9.98
C GLU A 152 -13.96 21.65 9.32
N LYS A 153 -14.08 21.65 8.00
CA LYS A 153 -14.91 22.60 7.23
C LYS A 153 -16.33 22.10 6.99
N MET A 154 -16.63 20.83 7.30
CA MET A 154 -17.98 20.30 7.16
C MET A 154 -18.90 20.96 8.18
N ASN A 155 -20.14 21.22 7.75
CA ASN A 155 -21.19 21.53 8.71
C ASN A 155 -21.65 20.25 9.44
N GLU A 156 -22.40 20.41 10.54
CA GLU A 156 -22.84 19.29 11.39
C GLU A 156 -23.70 18.26 10.63
N GLU A 157 -24.54 18.72 9.70
CA GLU A 157 -25.41 17.86 8.90
C GLU A 157 -24.60 17.00 7.92
N GLU A 158 -23.69 17.62 7.17
CA GLU A 158 -22.78 16.95 6.23
C GLU A 158 -21.88 15.95 6.97
N PHE A 159 -21.31 16.34 8.10
CA PHE A 159 -20.48 15.47 8.92
C PHE A 159 -21.27 14.24 9.41
N SER A 160 -22.48 14.46 9.94
CA SER A 160 -23.33 13.38 10.46
C SER A 160 -23.77 12.41 9.37
N GLN A 161 -24.14 12.93 8.19
CA GLN A 161 -24.49 12.09 7.04
C GLN A 161 -23.30 11.25 6.58
N ASN A 162 -22.12 11.86 6.44
CA ASN A 162 -20.90 11.15 6.03
C ASN A 162 -20.50 10.07 7.04
N LEU A 163 -20.54 10.38 8.35
CA LEU A 163 -20.23 9.41 9.39
C LEU A 163 -21.22 8.23 9.38
N ASN A 164 -22.52 8.50 9.27
CA ASN A 164 -23.54 7.45 9.22
C ASN A 164 -23.39 6.55 7.99
N ASN A 165 -23.04 7.12 6.84
CA ASN A 165 -22.76 6.35 5.63
C ASN A 165 -21.56 5.42 5.81
N ILE A 166 -20.48 5.90 6.42
CA ILE A 166 -19.30 5.10 6.75
C ILE A 166 -19.69 3.96 7.70
N LEU A 167 -20.32 4.27 8.84
CA LEU A 167 -20.69 3.25 9.84
C LEU A 167 -21.63 2.19 9.26
N SER A 168 -22.59 2.60 8.43
CA SER A 168 -23.53 1.68 7.77
C SER A 168 -22.82 0.74 6.80
N ALA A 169 -21.83 1.24 6.06
CA ALA A 169 -21.05 0.44 5.13
C ALA A 169 -20.19 -0.63 5.84
N TYR A 170 -19.70 -0.33 7.06
CA TYR A 170 -18.85 -1.25 7.82
C TYR A 170 -19.60 -2.27 8.68
N LYS A 171 -20.90 -2.09 8.93
CA LYS A 171 -21.65 -2.98 9.84
C LYS A 171 -21.59 -4.46 9.43
N GLY A 172 -21.82 -4.77 8.15
CA GLY A 172 -21.76 -6.15 7.64
C GLY A 172 -20.34 -6.73 7.64
N PRO A 173 -19.33 -6.02 7.10
CA PRO A 173 -17.93 -6.44 7.18
C PRO A 173 -17.44 -6.73 8.61
N LEU A 174 -17.82 -5.89 9.59
CA LEU A 174 -17.42 -6.09 10.99
C LEU A 174 -17.90 -7.43 11.56
N GLU A 175 -19.15 -7.83 11.29
CA GLU A 175 -19.69 -9.12 11.76
C GLU A 175 -18.95 -10.33 11.15
N ASN A 176 -18.37 -10.17 9.96
CA ASN A 176 -17.55 -11.20 9.32
C ASN A 176 -16.14 -11.23 9.90
N GLU A 177 -15.59 -10.07 10.24
CA GLU A 177 -14.27 -9.96 10.88
C GLU A 177 -14.27 -10.59 12.27
N ASP A 178 -15.32 -10.41 13.08
CA ASP A 178 -15.44 -11.07 14.40
C ASP A 178 -15.35 -12.60 14.27
N LYS A 179 -16.07 -13.19 13.30
CA LYS A 179 -16.04 -14.63 13.04
C LYS A 179 -14.69 -15.10 12.55
N LYS A 180 -14.02 -14.28 11.73
CA LYS A 180 -12.69 -14.58 11.21
C LYS A 180 -11.65 -14.54 12.32
N GLU A 181 -11.66 -13.53 13.18
CA GLU A 181 -10.79 -13.46 14.36
C GLU A 181 -11.00 -14.70 15.24
N GLU A 182 -12.25 -15.08 15.53
CA GLU A 182 -12.56 -16.28 16.30
C GLU A 182 -12.00 -17.56 15.65
N SER A 183 -12.14 -17.69 14.32
CA SER A 183 -11.64 -18.85 13.57
C SER A 183 -10.11 -18.96 13.51
N LEU A 184 -9.40 -17.83 13.69
CA LEU A 184 -7.94 -17.73 13.64
C LEU A 184 -7.30 -17.57 15.02
N ARG A 185 -8.11 -17.51 16.08
CA ARG A 185 -7.66 -17.36 17.46
C ARG A 185 -6.63 -18.44 17.83
N ASN A 186 -5.55 -18.03 18.48
CA ASN A 186 -4.42 -18.88 18.89
C ASN A 186 -3.67 -19.60 17.75
N LYS A 187 -3.89 -19.21 16.49
CA LYS A 187 -3.07 -19.68 15.36
C LYS A 187 -1.96 -18.67 15.09
N HIS A 188 -0.81 -19.17 14.70
CA HIS A 188 0.36 -18.35 14.38
C HIS A 188 0.60 -18.30 12.88
N TYR A 189 1.18 -17.19 12.44
CA TYR A 189 1.65 -16.99 11.08
C TYR A 189 2.68 -18.06 10.68
N THR A 190 2.55 -18.51 9.43
CA THR A 190 3.57 -19.27 8.70
C THR A 190 3.75 -18.66 7.31
N ASP A 191 4.89 -18.91 6.68
CA ASP A 191 5.25 -18.34 5.37
C ASP A 191 4.22 -18.65 4.29
N ASP A 192 3.58 -19.82 4.37
CA ASP A 192 2.46 -20.25 3.53
C ASP A 192 1.30 -19.25 3.44
N VAL A 193 1.13 -18.35 4.41
CA VAL A 193 0.07 -17.32 4.38
C VAL A 193 0.36 -16.29 3.30
N ILE A 194 1.61 -15.81 3.21
CA ILE A 194 2.02 -14.85 2.18
C ILE A 194 2.05 -15.56 0.82
N GLU A 195 2.62 -16.76 0.77
CA GLU A 195 2.70 -17.51 -0.50
C GLU A 195 1.32 -17.79 -1.10
N ARG A 196 0.35 -18.24 -0.28
CA ARG A 196 -1.02 -18.47 -0.75
C ARG A 196 -1.74 -17.18 -1.06
N GLY A 197 -1.56 -16.14 -0.23
CA GLY A 197 -2.22 -14.85 -0.40
C GLY A 197 -1.83 -14.14 -1.69
N PHE A 198 -0.60 -14.32 -2.15
CA PHE A 198 -0.04 -13.61 -3.31
C PHE A 198 0.40 -14.52 -4.47
N ASN A 199 -0.09 -15.77 -4.51
CA ASN A 199 0.25 -16.73 -5.58
C ASN A 199 -0.18 -16.28 -6.99
N PHE A 200 -1.03 -15.25 -7.09
CA PHE A 200 -1.51 -14.69 -8.34
C PHE A 200 -0.47 -13.78 -9.01
N LEU A 201 0.53 -13.29 -8.26
CA LEU A 201 1.60 -12.44 -8.80
C LEU A 201 2.55 -13.23 -9.69
N LYS A 202 2.84 -12.70 -10.88
CA LYS A 202 3.65 -13.40 -11.89
C LYS A 202 5.05 -12.81 -12.10
N GLY A 203 5.35 -11.68 -11.48
CA GLY A 203 6.64 -11.01 -11.66
C GLY A 203 7.79 -11.64 -10.90
N ASP A 204 8.98 -11.22 -11.28
CA ASP A 204 10.26 -11.58 -10.69
C ASP A 204 10.72 -10.51 -9.70
N GLU A 205 11.13 -10.94 -8.50
CA GLU A 205 11.54 -10.05 -7.42
C GLU A 205 12.76 -9.19 -7.79
N GLU A 206 13.79 -9.80 -8.37
CA GLU A 206 15.05 -9.10 -8.67
C GLU A 206 14.85 -8.08 -9.79
N LYS A 207 14.04 -8.41 -10.80
CA LYS A 207 13.65 -7.45 -11.84
C LYS A 207 12.82 -6.31 -11.25
N GLY A 208 11.84 -6.62 -10.41
CA GLY A 208 11.00 -5.62 -9.76
C GLY A 208 11.81 -4.65 -8.91
N LYS A 209 12.79 -5.18 -8.17
CA LYS A 209 13.71 -4.36 -7.38
C LYS A 209 14.56 -3.44 -8.25
N ALA A 210 15.14 -3.96 -9.33
CA ALA A 210 15.90 -3.14 -10.28
C ALA A 210 15.05 -2.03 -10.92
N ILE A 211 13.82 -2.36 -11.30
CA ILE A 211 12.84 -1.38 -11.81
C ILE A 211 12.58 -0.29 -10.79
N PHE A 212 12.35 -0.67 -9.52
CA PHE A 212 12.10 0.28 -8.45
C PHE A 212 13.29 1.22 -8.24
N ASP A 213 14.51 0.70 -8.20
CA ASP A 213 15.72 1.49 -8.02
C ASP A 213 15.91 2.51 -9.17
N ASP A 214 15.60 2.12 -10.40
CA ASP A 214 15.62 3.03 -11.56
C ASP A 214 14.56 4.13 -11.46
N ILE A 215 13.33 3.79 -11.01
CA ILE A 215 12.26 4.77 -10.76
C ILE A 215 12.72 5.79 -9.71
N VAL A 216 13.25 5.31 -8.57
CA VAL A 216 13.76 6.14 -7.47
C VAL A 216 14.84 7.10 -7.97
N LYS A 217 15.83 6.58 -8.69
CA LYS A 217 16.94 7.37 -9.23
C LYS A 217 16.44 8.44 -10.20
N ASN A 218 15.56 8.09 -11.13
CA ASN A 218 14.99 9.03 -12.09
C ASN A 218 14.20 10.13 -11.39
N HIS A 219 13.36 9.76 -10.43
CA HIS A 219 12.53 10.67 -9.67
C HIS A 219 13.36 11.74 -8.92
N TYR A 220 14.41 11.33 -8.21
CA TYR A 220 15.30 12.28 -7.51
C TYR A 220 16.12 13.17 -8.45
N ASN A 221 16.54 12.64 -9.61
CA ASN A 221 17.23 13.44 -10.61
C ASN A 221 16.34 14.58 -11.13
N LYS A 222 15.08 14.31 -11.46
CA LYS A 222 14.12 15.33 -11.91
C LYS A 222 13.93 16.43 -10.87
N GLN A 223 13.77 16.08 -9.60
CA GLN A 223 13.62 17.07 -8.52
C GLN A 223 14.86 17.96 -8.38
N THR A 224 16.05 17.37 -8.49
CA THR A 224 17.32 18.10 -8.41
C THR A 224 17.44 19.08 -9.58
N THR A 225 17.16 18.64 -10.81
CA THR A 225 17.18 19.50 -12.00
C THR A 225 16.19 20.67 -11.89
N ASN A 226 14.98 20.43 -11.40
CA ASN A 226 13.98 21.48 -11.20
C ASN A 226 14.41 22.51 -10.13
N MET A 227 15.15 22.09 -9.11
CA MET A 227 15.71 22.98 -8.09
C MET A 227 16.80 23.90 -8.68
N TYR A 228 17.68 23.38 -9.53
CA TYR A 228 18.69 24.21 -10.20
C TYR A 228 18.09 25.18 -11.22
N LEU A 229 17.08 24.76 -11.99
CA LEU A 229 16.41 25.63 -12.96
C LEU A 229 15.62 26.75 -12.28
N SER A 230 14.93 26.47 -11.17
CA SER A 230 14.27 27.52 -10.39
C SER A 230 15.30 28.50 -9.81
N PHE A 231 16.43 28.03 -9.30
CA PHE A 231 17.49 28.93 -8.82
C PHE A 231 18.07 29.82 -9.93
N LEU A 232 18.16 29.33 -11.17
CA LEU A 232 18.68 30.12 -12.31
C LEU A 232 17.66 31.08 -12.92
N LEU A 233 16.35 30.86 -12.71
CA LEU A 233 15.29 31.73 -13.21
C LEU A 233 14.87 32.83 -12.23
N PHE A 234 15.25 32.71 -10.95
CA PHE A 234 14.93 33.66 -9.88
C PHE A 234 16.15 34.39 -9.30
N ASN A 235 17.34 34.24 -9.91
CA ASN A 235 18.53 35.08 -9.69
C ASN A 235 18.93 35.77 -10.99
#